data_AF-A0A928YY73-F1
#
_entry.id   AF-A0A928YY73-F1
#
_cell.length_a   1.000
_cell.length_b   1.000
_cell.length_c   1.000
_cell.angle_alpha   90.00
_cell.angle_beta   90.00
_cell.angle_gamma   90.00
#
_symmetry.space_group_name_H-M   'P 1'
#
loop_
_entity.id
_entity.type
_entity.pdbx_description
1 polymer ?
#
loop_
_entity_poly.entity_id
_entity_poly.type
_entity_poly.pdbx_seq_one_letter_code
_entity_poly.pdbx_strand_id
1 'polypeptide(L)'
;MPYEPLNLSTNKPVLSWANHDLGKAETQMAKNVASLPFVFKHVSLMPDVHLGKGALVGSVIATKDAIIPAAVGVDIGCGMAAIKTPYIG
;
A
#
# COMPACT_ATOMS: atom_id res chain seq x y z
N MET A 1 13.07 0.27 -10.31
CA MET A 1 13.38 -0.36 -9.02
C MET A 1 12.70 -1.72 -9.00
N PRO A 2 13.45 -2.84 -8.93
CA PRO A 2 12.84 -4.14 -8.72
C PRO A 2 12.17 -4.19 -7.34
N TYR A 3 11.14 -5.02 -7.18
CA TYR A 3 10.56 -5.29 -5.86
C TYR A 3 11.32 -6.41 -5.16
N GLU A 4 11.17 -6.45 -3.84
CA GLU A 4 11.64 -7.54 -2.98
C GLU A 4 10.42 -8.21 -2.29
N PRO A 5 10.23 -9.53 -2.44
CA PRO A 5 9.25 -10.26 -1.66
C PRO A 5 9.62 -10.25 -0.18
N LEU A 6 8.72 -9.81 0.69
CA LEU A 6 8.94 -9.86 2.13
C LEU A 6 8.72 -11.29 2.66
N ASN A 7 9.61 -11.73 3.54
CA ASN A 7 9.51 -13.04 4.19
C ASN A 7 8.46 -13.01 5.32
N LEU A 8 7.17 -12.95 4.95
CA LEU A 8 6.03 -12.89 5.87
C LEU A 8 5.10 -14.09 5.65
N SER A 9 4.83 -14.84 6.73
CA SER A 9 3.83 -15.92 6.70
C SER A 9 2.41 -15.34 6.64
N THR A 10 1.82 -15.33 5.44
CA THR A 10 0.53 -14.70 5.11
C THR A 10 -0.16 -15.46 3.97
N ASN A 11 -1.47 -15.27 3.79
CA ASN A 11 -2.24 -15.92 2.72
C ASN A 11 -1.84 -15.46 1.30
N LYS A 12 -1.38 -14.20 1.19
CA LYS A 12 -0.94 -13.59 -0.06
C LYS A 12 0.44 -12.95 0.16
N PRO A 13 1.39 -13.09 -0.78
CA PRO A 13 2.71 -12.48 -0.64
C PRO A 13 2.61 -10.95 -0.56
N VAL A 14 3.58 -10.36 0.15
CA VAL A 14 3.78 -8.91 0.21
C VAL A 14 5.04 -8.57 -0.57
N LEU A 15 4.91 -7.68 -1.55
CA LEU A 15 6.01 -7.22 -2.41
C LEU A 15 6.37 -5.79 -2.03
N SER A 16 7.64 -5.52 -1.76
CA SER A 16 8.11 -4.22 -1.32
C SER A 16 8.97 -3.53 -2.37
N TRP A 17 8.68 -2.27 -2.64
CA TRP A 17 9.57 -1.32 -3.31
C TRP A 17 10.18 -0.31 -2.33
N ALA A 18 9.96 -0.50 -1.03
CA ALA A 18 10.56 0.32 0.01
C ALA A 18 12.08 0.17 0.00
N ASN A 19 12.77 1.29 0.21
CA ASN A 19 14.21 1.35 0.39
C ASN A 19 14.61 1.33 1.88
N HIS A 20 13.70 0.89 2.75
CA HIS A 20 13.88 0.84 4.20
C HIS A 20 13.15 -0.38 4.78
N ASP A 21 13.61 -0.82 5.95
CA ASP A 21 12.99 -1.90 6.70
C ASP A 21 11.67 -1.46 7.33
N LEU A 22 10.67 -2.34 7.33
CA LEU A 22 9.42 -2.10 8.03
C LEU A 22 9.62 -2.22 9.55
N GLY A 23 9.09 -1.25 10.29
CA GLY A 23 8.94 -1.34 11.73
C GLY A 23 7.98 -2.47 12.14
N LYS A 24 7.96 -2.80 13.44
CA LYS A 24 7.11 -3.87 13.99
C LYS A 24 5.62 -3.66 13.67
N ALA A 25 5.13 -2.42 13.80
CA ALA A 25 3.73 -2.08 13.56
C ALA A 25 3.36 -2.18 12.08
N GLU A 26 4.23 -1.71 11.18
CA GLU A 26 4.06 -1.80 9.73
C GLU A 26 4.08 -3.26 9.26
N THR A 27 5.04 -4.04 9.77
CA THR A 27 5.12 -5.48 9.51
C THR A 27 3.83 -6.19 9.93
N GLN A 28 3.30 -5.88 11.11
CA GLN A 28 2.06 -6.48 11.59
C GLN A 28 0.86 -6.07 10.73
N MET A 29 0.78 -4.80 10.35
CA MET A 29 -0.29 -4.31 9.48
C MET A 29 -0.23 -4.95 8.09
N ALA A 30 0.96 -5.11 7.51
CA ALA A 30 1.18 -5.77 6.24
C ALA A 30 0.70 -7.23 6.31
N LYS A 31 1.01 -7.94 7.40
CA LYS A 31 0.50 -9.29 7.65
C LYS A 31 -1.02 -9.35 7.73
N ASN A 32 -1.63 -8.43 8.47
CA ASN A 32 -3.08 -8.38 8.65
C ASN A 32 -3.79 -8.17 7.30
N VAL A 33 -3.35 -7.17 6.52
CA VAL A 33 -3.92 -6.85 5.21
C VAL A 33 -3.73 -8.02 4.25
N ALA A 34 -2.53 -8.57 4.13
CA ALA A 34 -2.23 -9.68 3.22
C ALA A 34 -2.92 -11.00 3.58
N SER A 35 -3.45 -11.11 4.80
CA SER A 35 -4.22 -12.28 5.26
C SER A 35 -5.71 -12.19 4.96
N LEU A 36 -6.22 -11.03 4.53
CA LEU A 36 -7.63 -10.85 4.22
C LEU A 36 -8.07 -11.76 3.06
N PRO A 37 -9.23 -12.43 3.15
CA PRO A 37 -9.62 -13.50 2.22
C PRO A 37 -9.90 -13.01 0.80
N PHE A 38 -10.24 -11.74 0.64
CA PHE A 38 -10.60 -11.12 -0.64
C PHE A 38 -9.42 -10.38 -1.30
N VAL A 39 -8.21 -10.40 -0.73
CA VAL A 39 -7.02 -9.83 -1.40
C VAL A 39 -6.66 -10.66 -2.61
N PHE A 40 -6.51 -9.99 -3.75
CA PHE A 40 -6.24 -10.59 -5.03
C PHE A 40 -4.74 -10.64 -5.31
N LYS A 41 -4.20 -11.86 -5.38
CA LYS A 41 -2.79 -12.20 -5.70
C LYS A 41 -1.73 -11.76 -4.69
N HIS A 42 -1.61 -10.47 -4.35
CA HIS A 42 -0.55 -9.94 -3.49
C HIS A 42 -0.91 -8.55 -2.93
N VAL A 43 -0.12 -8.08 -1.96
CA VAL A 43 -0.10 -6.67 -1.51
C VAL A 43 1.21 -6.03 -1.96
N SER A 44 1.16 -4.81 -2.48
CA SER A 44 2.37 -4.07 -2.89
C SER A 44 2.60 -2.89 -1.96
N LEU A 45 3.84 -2.69 -1.52
CA LEU A 45 4.28 -1.55 -0.72
C LEU A 45 5.16 -0.64 -1.58
N MET A 46 4.78 0.62 -1.69
CA MET A 46 5.48 1.64 -2.45
C MET A 46 6.69 2.17 -1.67
N PRO A 47 7.62 2.91 -2.33
CA PRO A 47 8.82 3.41 -1.67
C PRO A 47 8.59 4.30 -0.43
N ASP A 48 7.44 4.98 -0.38
CA ASP A 48 6.99 5.89 0.67
C ASP A 48 6.10 5.21 1.73
N VAL A 49 6.09 3.86 1.74
CA VAL A 49 5.26 3.09 2.68
C VAL A 49 5.55 3.50 4.13
N HIS A 50 4.49 3.66 4.91
CA HIS A 50 4.58 3.86 6.34
C HIS A 50 3.28 3.44 7.05
N LEU A 51 3.32 3.40 8.38
CA LEU A 51 2.17 3.06 9.20
C LEU A 51 0.97 3.98 8.90
N GLY A 52 -0.17 3.38 8.55
CA GLY A 52 -1.43 4.08 8.36
C GLY A 52 -2.49 3.69 9.39
N LYS A 53 -3.76 3.83 9.02
CA LYS A 53 -4.91 3.44 9.84
C LYS A 53 -5.78 2.48 9.03
N GLY A 54 -5.79 1.20 9.44
CA GLY A 54 -6.48 0.13 8.71
C GLY A 54 -5.59 -0.56 7.67
N ALA A 55 -4.94 0.21 6.81
CA ALA A 55 -3.90 -0.25 5.89
C ALA A 55 -2.67 0.67 5.97
N LEU A 56 -1.54 0.23 5.38
CA LEU A 56 -0.35 1.07 5.27
C LEU A 56 -0.60 2.18 4.25
N VAL A 57 -0.11 3.38 4.53
CA VAL A 57 -0.02 4.44 3.50
C VAL A 57 1.03 4.00 2.49
N GLY A 58 0.82 4.32 1.21
CA GLY A 58 1.68 3.83 0.13
C GLY A 58 1.51 2.33 -0.15
N SER A 59 0.37 1.72 0.17
CA SER A 59 0.07 0.33 -0.21
C SER A 59 -0.92 0.24 -1.36
N VAL A 60 -0.76 -0.78 -2.20
CA VAL A 60 -1.73 -1.15 -3.26
C VAL A 60 -2.30 -2.52 -2.92
N ILE A 61 -3.62 -2.57 -2.79
CA ILE A 61 -4.38 -3.75 -2.36
C ILE A 61 -5.49 -3.98 -3.38
N ALA A 62 -5.27 -4.90 -4.33
CA ALA A 62 -6.33 -5.35 -5.22
C ALA A 62 -7.25 -6.31 -4.45
N THR A 63 -8.57 -6.15 -4.60
CA THR A 63 -9.56 -7.02 -3.98
C THR A 63 -10.47 -7.66 -5.02
N LYS A 64 -11.08 -8.79 -4.66
CA LYS A 64 -12.13 -9.44 -5.46
C LYS A 64 -13.41 -9.53 -4.61
N ASP A 65 -14.53 -9.12 -5.18
CA ASP A 65 -15.88 -9.20 -4.58
C ASP A 65 -16.04 -8.48 -3.23
N ALA A 66 -15.12 -7.57 -2.86
CA ALA A 66 -15.15 -6.83 -1.60
C ALA A 66 -14.48 -5.45 -1.73
N ILE A 67 -14.93 -4.50 -0.91
CA ILE A 67 -14.35 -3.17 -0.73
C ILE A 67 -13.84 -3.04 0.71
N ILE A 68 -12.69 -2.38 0.90
CA ILE A 68 -12.12 -2.08 2.22
C ILE A 68 -12.10 -0.55 2.42
N PRO A 69 -13.14 0.06 3.00
CA PRO A 69 -13.19 1.53 3.15
C PRO A 69 -11.98 2.10 3.90
N ALA A 70 -11.51 1.39 4.94
CA ALA A 70 -10.34 1.81 5.72
C ALA A 70 -9.03 1.79 4.92
N ALA A 71 -8.94 1.06 3.81
CA ALA A 71 -7.77 1.06 2.95
C ALA A 71 -7.75 2.23 1.95
N VAL A 72 -8.89 2.90 1.74
CA VAL A 72 -8.97 4.11 0.89
C VAL A 72 -8.36 5.32 1.60
N GLY A 73 -8.49 5.37 2.93
CA GLY A 73 -8.08 6.51 3.75
C GLY A 73 -9.26 7.34 4.23
N VAL A 74 -9.01 8.20 5.23
CA VAL A 74 -10.05 9.06 5.82
C VAL A 74 -10.39 10.26 4.95
N ASP A 75 -9.44 10.72 4.13
CA ASP A 75 -9.59 11.85 3.21
C ASP A 75 -9.77 11.32 1.78
N ILE A 76 -11.01 10.93 1.47
CA ILE A 76 -11.36 10.32 0.19
C ILE A 76 -11.30 11.37 -0.91
N GLY A 77 -10.51 11.11 -1.94
CA GLY A 77 -10.28 12.04 -3.04
C GLY A 77 -9.04 12.92 -2.85
N CYS A 78 -8.27 12.73 -1.77
CA CYS A 78 -6.95 13.31 -1.63
C CYS A 78 -6.08 12.96 -2.86
N GLY A 79 -5.45 13.96 -3.44
CA GLY A 79 -4.71 13.84 -4.68
C GLY A 79 -4.21 15.20 -5.16
N MET A 80 -3.54 15.20 -6.30
CA MET A 80 -2.90 16.40 -6.86
C MET A 80 -3.44 16.67 -8.27
N ALA A 81 -3.63 17.95 -8.59
CA ALA A 81 -3.86 18.43 -9.94
C ALA A 81 -2.77 19.45 -10.29
N ALA A 82 -2.22 19.37 -11.51
CA ALA A 82 -1.21 20.30 -12.00
C ALA A 82 -1.65 20.87 -13.35
N ILE A 83 -1.52 22.19 -13.53
CA ILE A 83 -1.86 22.89 -14.77
C ILE A 83 -0.61 23.55 -15.32
N LYS A 84 -0.25 23.20 -16.56
CA LYS A 84 0.87 23.83 -17.26
C LYS A 84 0.50 25.27 -17.62
N THR A 85 1.32 26.23 -17.21
CA THR A 85 1.16 27.64 -17.57
C THR A 85 1.85 27.93 -18.91
N PRO A 86 1.47 29.01 -19.63
CA PRO A 86 2.14 29.41 -20.86
C PRO A 86 3.52 30.06 -20.65
N TYR A 87 4.07 30.05 -19.42
CA TYR A 87 5.35 30.66 -19.11
C TYR A 87 6.51 29.90 -19.79
N ILE A 88 7.39 30.64 -20.45
CA ILE A 88 8.52 30.12 -21.25
C ILE A 88 9.87 30.70 -20.80
N GLY A 89 9.90 31.37 -19.64
CA GLY A 89 11.13 31.98 -19.14
C GLY A 89 12.16 30.98 -18.65
#